data_AF-A0A2C6L019-F1
#
_entry.id   AF-A0A2C6L019-F1
#
_cell.length_a   1.000
_cell.length_b   1.000
_cell.length_c   1.000
_cell.angle_alpha   90.00
_cell.angle_beta   90.00
_cell.angle_gamma   90.00
#
_symmetry.space_group_name_H-M   'P 1'
#
loop_
_entity.id
_entity.type
_entity.pdbx_description
1 polymer ?
#
loop_
_entity_poly.entity_id
_entity_poly.type
_entity_poly.pdbx_seq_one_letter_code
_entity_poly.pdbx_strand_id
1 'polypeptide(L)'
;ISNCVGARNYRVFVIFVFCCAVYSLTIVTSATSALLRDIRDGGESVSFSSFWAATRRSPQLAGLFLYSLCCCVPMINLFLFNIYLILNNITTNEEVLQLFPDRNPYSAGWRENLRMFLFQPVEPR
;
A
#
# COMPACT_ATOMS: atom_id res chain seq x y z
N ILE A 1 8.97 -12.13 1.57
CA ILE A 1 10.42 -11.99 1.84
C ILE A 1 10.76 -13.02 2.91
N SER A 2 11.76 -13.89 2.68
CA SER A 2 12.16 -14.93 3.65
C SER A 2 13.26 -14.41 4.59
N ASN A 3 13.01 -13.27 5.24
CA ASN A 3 13.93 -12.66 6.19
C ASN A 3 13.14 -11.82 7.21
N CYS A 4 13.67 -11.66 8.41
CA CYS A 4 13.11 -10.79 9.43
C CYS A 4 13.27 -9.31 9.04
N VAL A 5 12.22 -8.53 9.28
CA VAL A 5 12.24 -7.08 9.14
C VAL A 5 12.65 -6.48 10.48
N GLY A 6 13.82 -5.83 10.51
CA GLY A 6 14.34 -5.12 11.68
C GLY A 6 15.02 -3.83 11.25
N ALA A 7 15.63 -3.12 12.20
CA ALA A 7 16.18 -1.76 12.00
C ALA A 7 17.02 -1.59 10.73
N ARG A 8 17.85 -2.59 10.40
CA ARG A 8 18.76 -2.57 9.24
C ARG A 8 18.04 -2.62 7.88
N ASN A 9 16.97 -3.40 7.77
CA ASN A 9 16.24 -3.63 6.52
C ASN A 9 14.92 -2.86 6.43
N TYR A 10 14.53 -2.18 7.51
CA TYR A 10 13.21 -1.55 7.62
C TYR A 10 12.97 -0.51 6.51
N ARG A 11 13.99 0.30 6.18
CA ARG A 11 13.89 1.28 5.08
C ARG A 11 13.59 0.64 3.73
N VAL A 12 14.35 -0.40 3.38
CA VAL A 12 14.19 -1.12 2.11
C VAL A 12 12.82 -1.79 2.06
N PHE A 13 12.38 -2.34 3.19
CA PHE A 13 11.04 -2.93 3.30
C PHE A 13 9.94 -1.90 3.08
N VAL A 14 10.01 -0.72 3.70
CA VAL A 14 8.99 0.34 3.54
C VAL A 14 8.96 0.86 2.11
N ILE A 15 10.12 1.08 1.48
CA ILE A 15 10.20 1.47 0.06
C ILE A 15 9.62 0.37 -0.84
N PHE A 16 9.91 -0.90 -0.56
CA PHE A 16 9.32 -2.03 -1.28
C PHE A 16 7.79 -2.04 -1.16
N VAL A 17 7.24 -1.89 0.05
CA VAL A 17 5.79 -1.81 0.27
C VAL A 17 5.18 -0.61 -0.46
N PHE A 18 5.84 0.54 -0.45
CA PHE A 18 5.43 1.72 -1.21
C PHE A 18 5.36 1.42 -2.71
N CYS A 19 6.43 0.85 -3.29
CA CYS A 19 6.47 0.47 -4.69
C CYS A 19 5.37 -0.55 -5.03
N CYS A 20 5.13 -1.54 -4.18
CA CYS A 20 4.04 -2.50 -4.35
C CYS A 20 2.67 -1.82 -4.33
N ALA A 21 2.42 -0.89 -3.41
CA ALA A 21 1.16 -0.15 -3.32
C ALA A 21 0.92 0.70 -4.58
N VAL A 22 1.94 1.46 -5.03
CA VAL A 22 1.89 2.24 -6.28
C VAL A 22 1.65 1.32 -7.47
N TYR A 23 2.37 0.21 -7.58
CA TYR A 23 2.20 -0.75 -8.68
C TYR A 23 0.79 -1.34 -8.70
N SER A 24 0.27 -1.80 -7.56
CA SER A 24 -1.11 -2.31 -7.48
C SER A 24 -2.15 -1.25 -7.86
N LEU A 25 -1.93 0.00 -7.47
CA LEU A 25 -2.81 1.11 -7.82
C LEU A 25 -2.78 1.41 -9.33
N THR A 26 -1.60 1.37 -9.96
CA THR A 26 -1.47 1.52 -11.42
C THR A 26 -2.18 0.40 -12.17
N ILE A 27 -2.12 -0.85 -11.69
CA ILE A 27 -2.86 -1.95 -12.32
C ILE A 27 -4.37 -1.75 -12.17
N VAL A 28 -4.88 -1.44 -10.98
CA VAL A 28 -6.32 -1.21 -10.75
C VAL A 28 -6.82 -0.09 -11.67
N THR A 29 -6.12 1.05 -11.70
CA THR A 29 -6.51 2.20 -12.54
C THR A 29 -6.46 1.86 -14.04
N SER A 30 -5.42 1.14 -14.49
CA SER A 30 -5.34 0.69 -15.89
C SER A 30 -6.46 -0.28 -16.26
N ALA A 31 -6.76 -1.26 -15.41
CA ALA A 31 -7.84 -2.23 -15.61
C ALA A 31 -9.22 -1.56 -15.61
N THR A 32 -9.47 -0.63 -14.68
CA THR A 32 -10.69 0.18 -14.68
C THR A 32 -10.79 1.01 -15.96
N SER A 33 -9.71 1.66 -16.40
CA SER A 33 -9.73 2.45 -17.62
C SER A 33 -10.00 1.61 -18.87
N ALA A 34 -9.50 0.37 -18.91
CA ALA A 34 -9.76 -0.57 -20.00
C ALA A 34 -11.23 -1.02 -20.02
N LEU A 35 -11.79 -1.35 -18.86
CA LEU A 35 -13.23 -1.69 -18.74
C LEU A 35 -14.13 -0.51 -19.13
N LEU A 36 -13.77 0.71 -18.73
CA LEU A 36 -14.52 1.92 -19.11
C LEU A 36 -14.44 2.19 -20.61
N ARG A 37 -13.32 1.88 -21.27
CA ARG A 37 -13.20 1.97 -22.74
C ARG A 37 -14.09 0.94 -23.43
N ASP A 38 -14.12 -0.31 -22.96
CA ASP A 38 -15.00 -1.35 -23.51
C ASP A 38 -16.50 -0.97 -23.42
N ILE A 39 -16.92 -0.36 -22.30
CA ILE A 39 -18.30 0.13 -22.13
C ILE A 39 -18.61 1.26 -23.12
N ARG A 40 -17.68 2.22 -23.28
CA ARG A 40 -17.85 3.37 -24.18
C ARG A 40 -17.88 2.96 -25.64
N ASP A 41 -17.01 2.04 -26.05
CA ASP A 41 -16.98 1.51 -27.43
C ASP A 41 -18.26 0.70 -27.73
N GLY A 42 -18.87 0.08 -26.71
CA GLY A 42 -20.19 -0.55 -26.80
C GLY A 42 -21.37 0.42 -26.89
N GLY A 43 -21.14 1.75 -26.82
CA GLY A 43 -22.18 2.77 -26.84
C GLY A 43 -23.07 2.80 -25.60
N GLU A 44 -22.67 2.12 -24.52
CA GLU A 44 -23.44 2.03 -23.29
C GLU A 44 -23.08 3.18 -22.33
N SER A 45 -24.06 3.63 -21.54
CA SER A 45 -23.79 4.57 -20.45
C SER A 45 -23.04 3.88 -19.32
N VAL A 46 -22.22 4.63 -18.58
CA VAL A 46 -21.49 4.09 -17.42
C VAL A 46 -22.50 3.81 -16.30
N SER A 47 -22.98 2.58 -16.26
CA SER A 47 -23.90 2.06 -15.25
C SER A 47 -23.36 0.76 -14.66
N PHE A 48 -23.85 0.37 -13.48
CA PHE A 48 -23.49 -0.90 -12.85
C PHE A 48 -23.83 -2.11 -13.73
N SER A 49 -24.93 -2.04 -14.48
CA SER A 49 -25.32 -3.07 -15.46
C SER A 49 -24.30 -3.23 -16.58
N SER A 50 -23.81 -2.11 -17.12
CA SER A 50 -22.81 -2.08 -18.19
C SER A 50 -21.43 -2.54 -17.71
N PHE A 51 -21.08 -2.22 -16.46
CA PHE A 51 -19.87 -2.77 -15.84
C PHE A 51 -19.95 -4.30 -15.70
N TRP A 52 -21.10 -4.82 -15.26
CA TRP A 52 -21.31 -6.26 -15.17
C TRP A 52 -21.30 -6.94 -16.55
N ALA A 53 -21.85 -6.29 -17.58
CA ALA A 53 -21.81 -6.77 -18.95
C ALA A 53 -20.38 -6.81 -19.52
N ALA A 54 -19.59 -5.74 -19.33
CA ALA A 54 -18.18 -5.69 -19.73
C ALA A 54 -17.34 -6.75 -19.01
N THR A 55 -17.62 -6.99 -17.73
CA THR A 55 -16.99 -8.05 -16.92
C THR A 55 -17.26 -9.44 -17.50
N ARG A 56 -18.49 -9.69 -17.98
CA ARG A 56 -18.85 -10.96 -18.66
C ARG A 56 -18.22 -11.10 -20.04
N ARG A 57 -18.09 -9.99 -20.78
CA ARG A 57 -17.47 -9.97 -22.11
C ARG A 57 -15.99 -10.31 -22.05
N SER A 58 -15.29 -9.78 -21.04
CA SER A 58 -13.85 -9.92 -20.87
C SER A 58 -13.48 -10.48 -19.49
N PRO A 59 -13.62 -11.81 -19.27
CA PRO A 59 -13.36 -12.42 -17.96
C PRO A 59 -11.91 -12.28 -17.49
N GLN A 60 -10.96 -12.15 -18.42
CA GLN A 60 -9.54 -11.93 -18.10
C GLN A 60 -9.30 -10.55 -17.46
N LEU A 61 -9.90 -9.49 -18.04
CA LEU A 61 -9.81 -8.13 -17.50
C LEU A 61 -10.55 -8.02 -16.17
N ALA A 62 -11.70 -8.68 -16.05
CA ALA A 62 -12.45 -8.79 -14.80
C ALA A 62 -11.61 -9.47 -13.69
N GLY A 63 -10.97 -10.60 -14.00
CA GLY A 63 -10.10 -11.32 -13.08
C GLY A 63 -8.91 -10.46 -12.63
N LEU A 64 -8.27 -9.75 -13.57
CA LEU A 64 -7.16 -8.84 -13.26
C LEU A 64 -7.61 -7.67 -12.38
N PHE A 65 -8.76 -7.07 -12.67
CA PHE A 65 -9.34 -6.00 -11.85
C PHE A 65 -9.63 -6.47 -10.43
N LEU A 66 -10.29 -7.61 -10.27
CA LEU A 66 -10.63 -8.15 -8.94
C LEU A 66 -9.37 -8.53 -8.15
N TYR A 67 -8.43 -9.24 -8.78
CA TYR A 67 -7.16 -9.62 -8.15
C TYR A 67 -6.37 -8.39 -7.69
N SER A 68 -6.21 -7.41 -8.59
CA SER A 68 -5.48 -6.19 -8.28
C SER A 68 -6.15 -5.37 -7.19
N LEU A 69 -7.48 -5.32 -7.13
CA LEU A 69 -8.23 -4.67 -6.05
C LEU A 69 -7.98 -5.37 -4.70
N CYS A 70 -8.06 -6.71 -4.67
CA CYS A 70 -7.79 -7.50 -3.48
C CYS A 70 -6.36 -7.34 -2.97
N CYS A 71 -5.37 -7.13 -3.85
CA CYS A 71 -4.00 -6.84 -3.46
C CYS A 71 -3.77 -5.37 -3.07
N CYS A 72 -4.43 -4.44 -3.76
CA CYS A 72 -4.20 -3.01 -3.58
C CYS A 72 -4.64 -2.51 -2.20
N VAL A 73 -5.82 -2.94 -1.73
CA VAL A 73 -6.36 -2.54 -0.42
C VAL A 73 -5.41 -2.85 0.75
N PRO A 74 -4.95 -4.11 0.96
CA PRO A 74 -4.03 -4.41 2.05
C PRO A 74 -2.65 -3.78 1.84
N MET A 75 -2.18 -3.59 0.60
CA MET A 75 -0.88 -2.94 0.35
C MET A 75 -0.91 -1.46 0.73
N ILE A 76 -1.96 -0.72 0.36
CA ILE A 76 -2.13 0.67 0.76
C ILE A 76 -2.28 0.77 2.29
N ASN A 77 -3.11 -0.09 2.89
CA ASN A 77 -3.29 -0.09 4.35
C ASN A 77 -1.96 -0.36 5.08
N LEU A 78 -1.18 -1.35 4.61
CA LEU A 78 0.13 -1.66 5.18
C LEU A 78 1.11 -0.50 5.00
N PHE A 79 1.11 0.17 3.85
CA PHE A 79 1.95 1.34 3.62
C PHE A 79 1.60 2.50 4.58
N LEU A 80 0.32 2.83 4.72
CA LEU A 80 -0.15 3.87 5.64
C LEU A 80 0.17 3.53 7.09
N PHE A 81 0.02 2.27 7.47
CA PHE A 81 0.41 1.80 8.79
C PHE A 81 1.91 1.96 9.06
N ASN A 82 2.77 1.65 8.07
CA ASN A 82 4.21 1.91 8.19
C ASN A 82 4.53 3.41 8.28
N ILE A 83 3.81 4.28 7.56
CA ILE A 83 3.96 5.73 7.73
C ILE A 83 3.61 6.13 9.17
N TYR A 84 2.50 5.64 9.71
CA TYR A 84 2.10 5.90 11.11
C TYR A 84 3.20 5.51 12.10
N LEU A 85 3.78 4.32 11.94
CA LEU A 85 4.88 3.83 12.78
C LEU A 85 6.12 4.74 12.68
N ILE A 86 6.50 5.13 11.46
CA ILE A 86 7.65 6.03 11.21
C ILE A 86 7.42 7.40 11.86
N LEU A 87 6.23 7.99 11.67
CA LEU A 87 5.92 9.32 12.21
C LEU A 87 5.91 9.33 13.74
N ASN A 88 5.55 8.21 14.37
CA ASN A 88 5.56 8.09 15.82
C ASN A 88 6.86 7.52 16.39
N ASN A 89 7.79 7.07 15.54
CA ASN A 89 9.01 6.34 15.93
C ASN A 89 8.71 5.15 16.86
N ILE A 90 7.78 4.29 16.42
CA ILE A 90 7.32 3.09 17.14
C ILE A 90 7.46 1.89 16.20
N THR A 91 7.84 0.73 16.72
CA THR A 91 7.86 -0.53 15.96
C THR A 91 6.50 -1.24 16.02
N THR A 92 6.20 -2.10 15.03
CA THR A 92 4.95 -2.87 15.05
C THR A 92 4.76 -3.66 16.34
N ASN A 93 5.84 -4.21 16.90
CA ASN A 93 5.77 -4.96 18.15
C ASN A 93 5.41 -4.04 19.34
N GLU A 94 5.99 -2.84 19.38
CA GLU A 94 5.70 -1.85 20.42
C GLU A 94 4.26 -1.34 20.37
N GLU A 95 3.73 -1.13 19.16
CA GLU A 95 2.34 -0.75 18.94
C GLU A 95 1.38 -1.89 19.32
N VAL A 96 1.63 -3.13 18.88
CA VAL A 96 0.73 -4.27 19.16
C VAL A 96 0.68 -4.60 20.65
N LEU A 97 1.82 -4.50 21.34
CA LEU A 97 1.89 -4.73 22.79
C LEU A 97 1.52 -3.50 23.61
N GLN A 98 1.24 -2.36 22.97
CA GLN A 98 0.91 -1.08 23.62
C GLN A 98 1.92 -0.71 24.72
N LEU A 99 3.23 -0.85 24.44
CA LEU A 99 4.30 -0.63 25.42
C LEU A 99 4.37 0.83 25.93
N PHE A 100 3.87 1.78 25.15
CA PHE A 100 3.90 3.20 25.46
C PHE A 100 2.49 3.81 25.40
N PRO A 101 1.62 3.53 26.39
CA PRO A 101 0.22 3.97 26.36
C PRO A 101 0.07 5.49 26.52
N ASP A 102 0.95 6.15 27.28
CA ASP A 102 0.85 7.59 27.55
C ASP A 102 1.72 8.44 26.62
N ARG A 103 3.04 8.16 26.59
CA ARG A 103 3.99 8.93 25.79
C ARG A 103 5.14 8.04 25.33
N ASN A 104 5.38 8.02 24.02
CA ASN A 104 6.54 7.35 23.46
C ASN A 104 7.84 8.12 23.83
N PRO A 105 8.77 7.54 24.61
CA PRO A 105 10.03 8.18 24.95
C PRO A 105 10.97 8.33 23.75
N TYR A 106 10.78 7.52 22.70
CA TYR A 106 11.61 7.55 21.48
C TYR A 106 11.11 8.56 20.43
N SER A 107 9.93 9.14 20.61
CA SER A 107 9.39 10.12 19.67
C SER A 107 9.91 11.52 19.97
N ALA A 108 10.64 12.11 19.02
CA ALA A 108 11.10 13.50 19.06
C ALA A 108 10.18 14.46 18.26
N GLY A 109 9.02 13.96 17.81
CA GLY A 109 8.07 14.66 16.94
C GLY A 109 8.15 14.20 15.48
N TRP A 110 7.03 14.28 14.76
CA TRP A 110 6.86 13.62 13.45
C TRP A 110 7.89 14.03 12.39
N ARG A 111 8.33 15.30 12.38
CA ARG A 111 9.35 15.80 11.44
C ARG A 111 10.73 15.22 11.74
N GLU A 112 11.09 15.17 13.01
CA GLU A 112 12.39 14.68 13.44
C GLU A 112 12.47 13.17 13.29
N ASN A 113 11.39 12.46 13.65
CA ASN A 113 11.27 11.02 13.43
C ASN A 113 11.39 10.66 11.94
N LEU A 114 10.75 11.42 11.05
CA LEU A 114 10.88 11.23 9.61
C LEU A 114 12.31 11.50 9.12
N ARG A 115 12.94 12.57 9.63
CA ARG A 115 14.35 12.90 9.32
C ARG A 115 15.29 11.79 9.77
N MET A 116 15.14 11.27 10.98
CA MET A 116 15.90 10.14 11.50
C MET A 116 15.68 8.90 10.61
N PHE A 117 14.43 8.60 10.28
CA PHE A 117 14.12 7.48 9.39
C PHE A 117 14.75 7.62 8.00
N LEU A 118 14.87 8.82 7.43
CA LEU A 118 15.44 9.00 6.09
C LEU A 118 16.97 9.09 6.09
N PHE A 119 17.57 9.73 7.09
CA PHE A 119 18.98 10.15 7.04
C PHE A 119 19.90 9.45 8.04
N GLN A 120 19.37 8.72 9.04
CA GLN A 120 20.23 8.03 10.01
C GLN A 120 21.13 7.00 9.31
N PRO A 121 22.43 6.95 9.57
CA PRO A 121 23.30 5.92 9.02
C PRO A 121 22.83 4.53 9.46
N VAL A 122 22.83 3.57 8.53
CA VAL A 122 22.60 2.17 8.89
C VAL A 122 23.90 1.61 9.46
N GLU A 123 23.84 0.98 10.63
CA GLU A 123 25.02 0.38 11.26
C GLU A 123 25.68 -0.67 10.35
N PRO A 124 27.03 -0.69 10.24
CA PRO A 124 27.76 -1.68 9.44
C PRO A 124 27.61 -3.10 10.00
N ARG A 125 27.86 -4.10 9.14
CA ARG A 125 27.65 -5.53 9.44
C ARG A 125 28.65 -6.09 10.44
#